data_AF-A0AAU3TH04-F1
#
_entry.id   AF-A0AAU3TH04-F1
#
_cell.length_a   1.000
_cell.length_b   1.000
_cell.length_c   1.000
_cell.angle_alpha   90.00
_cell.angle_beta   90.00
_cell.angle_gamma   90.00
#
_symmetry.space_group_name_H-M   'P 1'
#
loop_
_entity.id
_entity.type
_entity.pdbx_description
1 polymer ?
#
loop_
_entity_poly.entity_id
_entity_poly.type
_entity_poly.pdbx_seq_one_letter_code
_entity_poly.pdbx_strand_id
1 'polypeptide(L)'
;MNLAYIPSPSTGVIHLGPIPLRGYAFCIIIGVFVAVWLGNKRWIARGGKPGTVADIAVWAVPFGLVGGRLYHVITDYQLYFGEGRNWVDAFKIWEGGLGIWGAIALGAVGAWIGCRLRGIPLPAWADALAPGIALAQACGRWGNWFNQELYGRATDLPWALEISDGPNRVAGTYHPTFLYESLWCLGVAALVIWADRRFKLGHGRAFALYVAAYCAGRGWIEYMRVDEAHHILGLRLNVWTAIVVFVLAVVYFVLSAKLRPGREEVVEPDRGPAASDPAAKEADAAAGAKDSEPKAGVDAGAETDAEATVEADAKTEAKTEAKTEAKTEAKTEAEAGAEGGSAAESRDAEEPKAAKKL
;
A
#
# COMPACT_ATOMS: atom_id res chain seq x y z
N MET A 1 -25.26 -3.93 -31.25
CA MET A 1 -23.87 -4.38 -31.46
C MET A 1 -23.09 -3.99 -30.21
N ASN A 2 -22.85 -4.96 -29.33
CA ASN A 2 -22.16 -4.80 -28.05
C ASN A 2 -20.65 -4.85 -28.29
N LEU A 3 -20.02 -3.72 -28.62
CA LEU A 3 -18.65 -3.72 -29.14
C LEU A 3 -17.55 -3.44 -28.10
N ALA A 4 -17.85 -2.98 -26.88
CA ALA A 4 -16.78 -2.66 -25.91
C ALA A 4 -17.19 -2.64 -24.42
N TYR A 5 -18.17 -3.43 -23.99
CA TYR A 5 -18.45 -3.53 -22.56
C TYR A 5 -17.25 -4.10 -21.80
N ILE A 6 -17.05 -3.60 -20.59
CA ILE A 6 -16.00 -4.07 -19.71
C ILE A 6 -16.63 -5.14 -18.82
N PRO A 7 -16.35 -6.43 -19.03
CA PRO A 7 -16.93 -7.48 -18.19
C PRO A 7 -16.28 -7.42 -16.81
N SER A 8 -17.06 -7.61 -15.74
CA SER A 8 -16.54 -7.75 -14.38
C SER A 8 -16.56 -9.23 -13.98
N PRO A 9 -15.54 -9.74 -13.25
CA PRO A 9 -15.53 -11.14 -12.81
C PRO A 9 -16.68 -11.41 -11.86
N SER A 10 -17.45 -12.50 -12.08
CA SER A 10 -18.61 -12.86 -11.25
C SER A 10 -18.25 -13.10 -9.78
N THR A 11 -17.01 -13.54 -9.51
CA THR A 11 -16.44 -13.69 -8.17
C THR A 11 -15.13 -12.91 -8.04
N GLY A 12 -14.94 -12.20 -6.93
CA GLY A 12 -13.72 -11.47 -6.61
C GLY A 12 -12.62 -12.33 -5.94
N VAL A 13 -12.80 -13.65 -5.91
CA VAL A 13 -11.93 -14.59 -5.19
C VAL A 13 -11.45 -15.69 -6.13
N ILE A 14 -10.14 -15.88 -6.18
CA ILE A 14 -9.48 -16.99 -6.84
C ILE A 14 -8.99 -17.94 -5.73
N HIS A 15 -9.41 -19.19 -5.75
CA HIS A 15 -8.97 -20.17 -4.75
C HIS A 15 -7.68 -20.85 -5.21
N LEU A 16 -6.60 -20.71 -4.46
CA LEU A 16 -5.37 -21.49 -4.62
C LEU A 16 -5.36 -22.59 -3.55
N GLY A 17 -6.01 -23.71 -3.86
CA GLY A 17 -6.30 -24.76 -2.86
C GLY A 17 -7.15 -24.19 -1.70
N PRO A 18 -6.75 -24.33 -0.43
CA PRO A 18 -7.52 -23.85 0.71
C PRO A 18 -7.42 -22.32 0.92
N ILE A 19 -6.57 -21.61 0.18
CA ILE A 19 -6.30 -20.19 0.39
C ILE A 19 -7.15 -19.34 -0.57
N PRO A 20 -8.12 -18.54 -0.07
CA PRO A 20 -8.88 -17.61 -0.91
C PRO A 20 -8.03 -16.37 -1.22
N LEU A 21 -7.60 -16.23 -2.47
CA LEU A 21 -6.91 -15.03 -2.96
C LEU A 21 -7.94 -14.02 -3.45
N ARG A 22 -8.05 -12.90 -2.76
CA ARG A 22 -8.99 -11.83 -3.11
C ARG A 22 -8.35 -10.87 -4.10
N GLY A 23 -9.03 -10.59 -5.22
CA GLY A 23 -8.51 -9.73 -6.29
C GLY A 23 -8.11 -8.33 -5.79
N TYR A 24 -8.90 -7.73 -4.90
CA TYR A 24 -8.56 -6.43 -4.31
C TYR A 24 -7.26 -6.46 -3.51
N ALA A 25 -6.96 -7.56 -2.80
CA ALA A 25 -5.75 -7.66 -1.99
C ALA A 25 -4.50 -7.66 -2.88
N PHE A 26 -4.57 -8.35 -4.02
CA PHE A 26 -3.52 -8.33 -5.03
C PHE A 26 -3.32 -6.92 -5.62
N CYS A 27 -4.41 -6.22 -5.95
CA CYS A 27 -4.35 -4.83 -6.43
C CYS A 27 -3.70 -3.88 -5.42
N ILE A 28 -3.98 -4.05 -4.12
CA ILE A 28 -3.36 -3.26 -3.05
C ILE A 28 -1.87 -3.57 -2.93
N ILE A 29 -1.48 -4.85 -2.93
CA ILE A 29 -0.07 -5.27 -2.83
C ILE A 29 0.74 -4.71 -4.01
N ILE A 30 0.22 -4.82 -5.24
CA ILE A 30 0.83 -4.20 -6.43
C ILE A 30 0.96 -2.69 -6.23
N GLY A 31 -0.10 -2.04 -5.76
CA GLY A 31 -0.09 -0.60 -5.50
C GLY A 31 1.01 -0.19 -4.53
N VAL A 32 1.15 -0.90 -3.40
CA VAL A 32 2.21 -0.66 -2.41
C VAL A 32 3.59 -0.86 -3.02
N PHE A 33 3.79 -1.95 -3.77
CA PHE A 33 5.06 -2.22 -4.46
C PHE A 33 5.41 -1.08 -5.44
N VAL A 34 4.46 -0.66 -6.28
CA VAL A 34 4.66 0.44 -7.24
C VAL A 34 4.97 1.75 -6.53
N ALA A 35 4.28 2.05 -5.41
CA ALA A 35 4.55 3.25 -4.63
C ALA A 35 5.96 3.26 -4.03
N VAL A 36 6.39 2.15 -3.43
CA VAL A 36 7.73 2.01 -2.83
C VAL A 36 8.80 2.05 -3.91
N TRP A 37 8.63 1.31 -5.01
CA TRP A 37 9.59 1.25 -6.11
C TRP A 37 9.78 2.62 -6.77
N LEU A 38 8.70 3.27 -7.19
CA LEU A 38 8.77 4.58 -7.83
C LEU A 38 9.23 5.65 -6.83
N GLY A 39 8.75 5.59 -5.59
CA GLY A 39 9.17 6.46 -4.50
C GLY A 39 10.67 6.37 -4.26
N ASN A 40 11.23 5.17 -4.16
CA ASN A 40 12.67 4.94 -3.96
C ASN A 40 13.48 5.47 -5.15
N LYS A 41 13.06 5.20 -6.39
CA LYS A 41 13.72 5.74 -7.58
C LYS A 41 13.76 7.26 -7.58
N ARG A 42 12.67 7.91 -7.15
CA ARG A 42 12.57 9.38 -7.07
C ARG A 42 13.34 9.94 -5.88
N TRP A 43 13.39 9.22 -4.76
CA TRP A 43 14.18 9.58 -3.58
C TRP A 43 15.67 9.62 -3.91
N ILE A 44 16.18 8.58 -4.57
CA ILE A 44 17.58 8.52 -5.03
C ILE A 44 17.87 9.65 -6.03
N ALA A 45 16.96 9.90 -6.97
CA ALA A 45 17.11 11.02 -7.91
C ALA A 45 17.09 12.42 -7.25
N ARG A 46 16.71 12.51 -5.97
CA ARG A 46 16.75 13.72 -5.15
C ARG A 46 17.95 13.76 -4.20
N GLY A 47 18.89 12.83 -4.32
CA GLY A 47 20.08 12.74 -3.46
C GLY A 47 19.89 11.90 -2.20
N GLY A 48 18.77 11.18 -2.08
CA GLY A 48 18.53 10.25 -0.98
C GLY A 48 19.22 8.88 -1.16
N LYS A 49 19.32 8.12 -0.08
CA LYS A 49 19.94 6.78 -0.06
C LYS A 49 18.95 5.69 -0.50
N PRO A 50 19.40 4.64 -1.20
CA PRO A 50 18.56 3.50 -1.54
C PRO A 50 18.08 2.79 -0.26
N GLY A 51 16.85 2.30 -0.27
CA GLY A 51 16.26 1.57 0.87
C GLY A 51 15.53 2.48 1.86
N THR A 52 15.87 3.77 1.92
CA THR A 52 15.26 4.71 2.88
C THR A 52 13.73 4.80 2.79
N VAL A 53 13.17 4.71 1.59
CA VAL A 53 11.71 4.68 1.41
C VAL A 53 11.09 3.42 2.02
N ALA A 54 11.72 2.25 1.84
CA ALA A 54 11.23 1.00 2.39
C ALA A 54 11.32 1.00 3.93
N ASP A 55 12.42 1.51 4.48
CA ASP A 55 12.61 1.58 5.93
C ASP A 55 11.61 2.50 6.63
N ILE A 56 11.22 3.61 6.00
CA ILE A 56 10.14 4.45 6.53
C ILE A 56 8.78 3.74 6.35
N ALA A 57 8.59 2.98 5.27
CA ALA A 57 7.37 2.20 5.06
C ALA A 57 7.17 1.10 6.13
N VAL A 58 8.25 0.54 6.69
CA VAL A 58 8.20 -0.40 7.83
C VAL A 58 7.52 0.24 9.06
N TRP A 59 7.58 1.56 9.22
CA TRP A 59 6.82 2.27 10.25
C TRP A 59 5.42 2.66 9.78
N ALA A 60 5.29 3.18 8.57
CA ALA A 60 4.03 3.70 8.06
C ALA A 60 2.96 2.62 7.89
N VAL A 61 3.32 1.43 7.39
CA VAL A 61 2.35 0.36 7.06
C VAL A 61 1.73 -0.25 8.33
N PRO A 62 2.50 -0.70 9.35
CA PRO A 62 1.91 -1.24 10.58
C PRO A 62 1.06 -0.22 11.32
N PHE A 63 1.51 1.05 11.41
CA PHE A 63 0.72 2.10 12.03
C PHE A 63 -0.58 2.37 11.25
N GLY A 64 -0.53 2.33 9.91
CA GLY A 64 -1.72 2.43 9.09
C GLY A 64 -2.70 1.27 9.30
N LEU A 65 -2.21 0.03 9.42
CA LEU A 65 -3.04 -1.12 9.71
C LEU A 65 -3.72 -1.01 11.08
N VAL A 66 -2.95 -0.66 12.11
CA VAL A 66 -3.45 -0.42 13.47
C VAL A 66 -4.48 0.70 13.48
N GLY A 67 -4.19 1.82 12.82
CA GLY A 67 -5.10 2.95 12.77
C GLY A 67 -6.38 2.66 12.00
N GLY A 68 -6.28 1.93 10.90
CA GLY A 68 -7.45 1.50 10.16
C GLY A 68 -8.36 0.64 11.02
N ARG A 69 -7.78 -0.29 11.78
CA ARG A 69 -8.56 -1.11 12.71
C ARG A 69 -9.17 -0.27 13.83
N LEU A 70 -8.37 0.57 14.46
CA LEU A 70 -8.81 1.41 15.57
C LEU A 70 -9.98 2.32 15.16
N TYR A 71 -9.90 2.97 13.99
CA TYR A 71 -10.97 3.81 13.48
C TYR A 71 -12.26 3.03 13.26
N HIS A 72 -12.18 1.83 12.68
CA HIS A 72 -13.36 0.99 12.48
C HIS A 72 -13.97 0.54 13.81
N VAL A 73 -13.16 0.14 14.79
CA VAL A 73 -13.64 -0.23 16.12
C VAL A 73 -14.30 0.94 16.85
N ILE A 74 -13.80 2.17 16.69
CA ILE A 74 -14.38 3.37 17.29
C ILE A 74 -15.71 3.75 16.62
N THR A 75 -15.75 3.72 15.29
CA THR A 75 -16.93 4.16 14.52
C THR A 75 -18.04 3.12 14.50
N ASP A 76 -17.68 1.84 14.55
CA ASP A 76 -18.60 0.71 14.54
C ASP A 76 -18.55 -0.09 15.86
N TYR A 77 -18.42 0.62 16.99
CA TYR A 77 -18.22 0.01 18.31
C TYR A 77 -19.31 -1.00 18.70
N GLN A 78 -20.55 -0.79 18.23
CA GLN A 78 -21.67 -1.70 18.43
C GLN A 78 -21.42 -3.11 17.88
N LEU A 79 -20.56 -3.27 16.87
CA LEU A 79 -20.21 -4.58 16.31
C LEU A 79 -19.33 -5.42 17.25
N TYR A 80 -18.74 -4.80 18.27
CA TYR A 80 -17.78 -5.45 19.17
C TYR A 80 -18.26 -5.46 20.63
N PHE A 81 -18.94 -4.39 21.05
CA PHE A 81 -19.32 -4.17 22.44
C PHE A 81 -20.85 -4.21 22.68
N GLY A 82 -21.64 -4.54 21.67
CA GLY A 82 -23.09 -4.75 21.81
C GLY A 82 -23.44 -6.06 22.51
N GLU A 83 -24.71 -6.20 22.94
CA GLU A 83 -25.21 -7.44 23.54
C GLU A 83 -25.02 -8.64 22.60
N GLY A 84 -24.47 -9.74 23.13
CA GLY A 84 -24.18 -10.96 22.36
C GLY A 84 -22.97 -10.88 21.42
N ARG A 85 -22.19 -9.78 21.44
CA ARG A 85 -20.96 -9.62 20.66
C ARG A 85 -19.71 -9.92 21.50
N ASN A 86 -18.60 -10.23 20.83
CA ASN A 86 -17.33 -10.51 21.49
C ASN A 86 -16.31 -9.40 21.21
N TRP A 87 -15.85 -8.72 22.26
CA TRP A 87 -14.87 -7.64 22.15
C TRP A 87 -13.52 -8.12 21.56
N VAL A 88 -13.20 -9.41 21.67
CA VAL A 88 -11.99 -10.00 21.08
C VAL A 88 -12.01 -9.90 19.54
N ASP A 89 -13.20 -9.85 18.94
CA ASP A 89 -13.35 -9.67 17.49
C ASP A 89 -12.74 -8.34 17.03
N ALA A 90 -12.61 -7.33 17.90
CA ALA A 90 -11.95 -6.07 17.61
C ALA A 90 -10.46 -6.23 17.22
N PHE A 91 -9.80 -7.34 17.55
CA PHE A 91 -8.40 -7.59 17.15
C PHE A 91 -8.27 -8.40 15.86
N LYS A 92 -9.38 -8.98 15.37
CA LYS A 92 -9.38 -9.85 14.18
C LYS A 92 -9.33 -9.05 12.89
N ILE A 93 -8.16 -8.49 12.58
CA ILE A 93 -7.91 -7.70 11.37
C ILE A 93 -8.10 -8.51 10.06
N TRP A 94 -8.02 -9.84 10.13
CA TRP A 94 -8.22 -10.73 8.98
C TRP A 94 -9.69 -10.93 8.60
N GLU A 95 -10.63 -10.56 9.48
CA GLU A 95 -12.07 -10.58 9.17
C GLU A 95 -12.51 -9.32 8.39
N GLY A 96 -11.57 -8.43 8.05
CA GLY A 96 -11.85 -7.14 7.41
C GLY A 96 -12.11 -6.03 8.44
N GLY A 97 -12.79 -4.97 8.03
CA GLY A 97 -13.10 -3.85 8.94
C GLY A 97 -11.90 -2.95 9.23
N LEU A 98 -11.40 -2.29 8.18
CA LEU A 98 -10.31 -1.31 8.26
C LEU A 98 -10.81 0.03 7.70
N GLY A 99 -10.84 1.05 8.55
CA GLY A 99 -11.23 2.40 8.18
C GLY A 99 -10.10 3.17 7.49
N ILE A 100 -10.34 3.68 6.29
CA ILE A 100 -9.30 4.39 5.52
C ILE A 100 -8.79 5.65 6.23
N TRP A 101 -9.65 6.38 6.94
CA TRP A 101 -9.27 7.60 7.68
C TRP A 101 -8.29 7.32 8.81
N GLY A 102 -8.53 6.24 9.57
CA GLY A 102 -7.59 5.78 10.59
C GLY A 102 -6.26 5.34 10.01
N ALA A 103 -6.30 4.63 8.88
CA ALA A 103 -5.09 4.17 8.21
C ALA A 103 -4.24 5.32 7.68
N ILE A 104 -4.86 6.35 7.10
CA ILE A 104 -4.16 7.56 6.65
C ILE A 104 -3.56 8.31 7.85
N ALA A 105 -4.34 8.54 8.91
CA ALA A 105 -3.91 9.33 10.05
C ALA A 105 -2.72 8.70 10.78
N LEU A 106 -2.85 7.44 11.22
CA LEU A 106 -1.76 6.77 11.93
C LEU A 106 -0.63 6.35 10.97
N GLY A 107 -0.92 6.02 9.71
CA GLY A 107 0.13 5.80 8.71
C GLY A 107 1.03 7.02 8.51
N ALA A 108 0.45 8.24 8.52
CA ALA A 108 1.21 9.48 8.50
C ALA A 108 2.06 9.68 9.77
N VAL A 109 1.53 9.29 10.95
CA VAL A 109 2.30 9.27 12.21
C VAL A 109 3.49 8.29 12.12
N GLY A 110 3.28 7.09 11.59
CA GLY A 110 4.35 6.12 11.37
C GLY A 110 5.43 6.64 10.42
N ALA A 111 5.02 7.26 9.30
CA ALA A 111 5.94 7.92 8.37
C ALA A 111 6.71 9.07 9.04
N TRP A 112 6.05 9.87 9.88
CA TRP A 112 6.69 10.95 10.65
C TRP A 112 7.73 10.41 11.63
N ILE A 113 7.42 9.34 12.38
CA ILE A 113 8.37 8.68 13.29
C ILE A 113 9.59 8.18 12.49
N GLY A 114 9.37 7.43 11.40
CA GLY A 114 10.44 6.91 10.56
C GLY A 114 11.34 8.02 9.99
N CYS A 115 10.74 9.10 9.48
CA CYS A 115 11.49 10.26 9.02
C CYS A 115 12.29 10.92 10.16
N ARG A 116 11.68 11.07 11.34
CA ARG A 116 12.31 11.76 12.48
C ARG A 116 13.50 10.99 13.02
N LEU A 117 13.40 9.67 13.12
CA LEU A 117 14.50 8.79 13.52
C LEU A 117 15.70 8.93 12.59
N ARG A 118 15.45 9.07 11.28
CA ARG A 118 16.49 9.26 10.26
C ARG A 118 16.95 10.70 10.07
N GLY A 119 16.31 11.67 10.73
CA GLY A 119 16.62 13.08 10.52
C GLY A 119 16.20 13.60 9.13
N ILE A 120 15.26 12.93 8.48
CA ILE A 120 14.76 13.27 7.15
C ILE A 120 13.57 14.22 7.27
N PRO A 121 13.49 15.29 6.46
CA PRO A 121 12.30 16.12 6.39
C PRO A 121 11.14 15.36 5.73
N LEU A 122 10.07 15.11 6.49
CA LEU A 122 8.84 14.45 6.01
C LEU A 122 8.28 15.05 4.71
N PRO A 123 8.26 16.39 4.49
CA PRO A 123 7.76 16.96 3.23
C PRO A 123 8.57 16.53 2.00
N ALA A 124 9.90 16.40 2.12
CA ALA A 124 10.74 15.96 1.00
C ALA A 124 10.47 14.49 0.66
N TRP A 125 10.27 13.65 1.69
CA TRP A 125 9.92 12.24 1.53
C TRP A 125 8.52 12.10 0.89
N ALA A 126 7.54 12.83 1.39
CA ALA A 126 6.18 12.87 0.85
C ALA A 126 6.17 13.31 -0.63
N ASP A 127 6.97 14.31 -1.00
CA ASP A 127 7.10 14.77 -2.39
C ASP A 127 7.68 13.70 -3.33
N ALA A 128 8.60 12.87 -2.83
CA ALA A 128 9.15 11.75 -3.60
C ALA A 128 8.08 10.67 -3.83
N LEU A 129 7.30 10.34 -2.79
CA LEU A 129 6.27 9.30 -2.83
C LEU A 129 4.98 9.72 -3.51
N ALA A 130 4.67 11.02 -3.60
CA ALA A 130 3.37 11.52 -4.08
C ALA A 130 2.89 10.87 -5.40
N PRO A 131 3.71 10.75 -6.47
CA PRO A 131 3.28 10.04 -7.67
C PRO A 131 3.06 8.54 -7.44
N GLY A 132 3.89 7.91 -6.61
CA GLY A 132 3.75 6.50 -6.25
C GLY A 132 2.44 6.21 -5.53
N ILE A 133 2.02 7.09 -4.63
CA ILE A 133 0.72 7.00 -3.94
C ILE A 133 -0.43 7.10 -4.94
N ALA A 134 -0.37 8.04 -5.89
CA ALA A 134 -1.38 8.15 -6.93
C ALA A 134 -1.46 6.87 -7.80
N LEU A 135 -0.32 6.27 -8.17
CA LEU A 135 -0.32 4.99 -8.87
C LEU A 135 -0.88 3.84 -8.02
N ALA A 136 -0.59 3.81 -6.72
CA ALA A 136 -1.16 2.83 -5.81
C ALA A 136 -2.68 2.95 -5.72
N GLN A 137 -3.21 4.17 -5.69
CA GLN A 137 -4.65 4.41 -5.77
C GLN A 137 -5.21 3.92 -7.10
N ALA A 138 -4.52 4.18 -8.22
CA ALA A 138 -4.94 3.70 -9.53
C ALA A 138 -5.06 2.17 -9.57
N CYS A 139 -4.08 1.45 -9.00
CA CYS A 139 -4.11 -0.01 -8.85
C CYS A 139 -5.25 -0.45 -7.92
N GLY A 140 -5.41 0.20 -6.77
CA GLY A 140 -6.45 -0.12 -5.78
C GLY A 140 -7.87 -0.06 -6.35
N ARG A 141 -8.14 0.84 -7.31
CA ARG A 141 -9.45 0.92 -7.99
C ARG A 141 -9.81 -0.33 -8.76
N TRP A 142 -8.85 -1.06 -9.30
CA TRP A 142 -9.11 -2.36 -9.95
C TRP A 142 -9.63 -3.41 -8.95
N GLY A 143 -9.38 -3.24 -7.66
CA GLY A 143 -10.02 -4.06 -6.62
C GLY A 143 -11.54 -3.92 -6.62
N ASN A 144 -12.07 -2.72 -6.90
CA ASN A 144 -13.51 -2.49 -6.97
C ASN A 144 -14.14 -3.18 -8.19
N TRP A 145 -13.39 -3.30 -9.29
CA TRP A 145 -13.79 -4.09 -10.46
C TRP A 145 -13.85 -5.59 -10.12
N PHE A 146 -12.83 -6.15 -9.47
CA PHE A 146 -12.91 -7.54 -9.00
C PHE A 146 -14.07 -7.79 -8.02
N ASN A 147 -14.35 -6.82 -7.14
CA ASN A 147 -15.41 -6.94 -6.13
C ASN A 147 -16.82 -6.61 -6.65
N GLN A 148 -16.94 -6.04 -7.86
CA GLN A 148 -18.19 -5.48 -8.39
C GLN A 148 -18.87 -4.49 -7.42
N GLU A 149 -18.12 -3.49 -6.97
CA GLU A 149 -18.58 -2.49 -6.00
C GLU A 149 -18.23 -1.06 -6.45
N LEU A 150 -18.89 -0.07 -5.84
CA LEU A 150 -18.62 1.36 -6.04
C LEU A 150 -18.72 1.86 -7.49
N TYR A 151 -19.53 1.21 -8.32
CA TYR A 151 -19.82 1.60 -9.70
C TYR A 151 -20.77 2.82 -9.78
N GLY A 152 -20.83 3.46 -10.95
CA GLY A 152 -21.64 4.65 -11.15
C GLY A 152 -23.09 4.37 -11.52
N ARG A 153 -23.79 5.39 -12.03
CA ARG A 153 -25.17 5.27 -12.53
C ARG A 153 -25.29 4.32 -13.72
N ALA A 154 -26.48 3.78 -13.92
CA ALA A 154 -26.82 2.99 -15.10
C ALA A 154 -26.51 3.80 -16.38
N THR A 155 -25.95 3.13 -17.38
CA THR A 155 -25.51 3.79 -18.62
C THR A 155 -25.50 2.82 -19.79
N ASP A 156 -25.75 3.35 -20.99
CA ASP A 156 -25.75 2.60 -22.25
C ASP A 156 -24.52 2.92 -23.12
N LEU A 157 -23.51 3.57 -22.52
CA LEU A 157 -22.27 3.92 -23.22
C LEU A 157 -21.52 2.66 -23.68
N PRO A 158 -20.77 2.73 -24.79
CA PRO A 158 -20.14 1.55 -25.36
C PRO A 158 -19.03 0.96 -24.48
N TRP A 159 -18.52 1.70 -23.50
CA TRP A 159 -17.54 1.26 -22.49
C TRP A 159 -18.16 1.01 -21.10
N ALA A 160 -19.48 0.76 -21.02
CA ALA A 160 -20.14 0.49 -19.75
C ALA A 160 -19.54 -0.75 -19.06
N LEU A 161 -19.56 -0.73 -17.73
CA LEU A 161 -19.20 -1.85 -16.87
C LEU A 161 -20.40 -2.77 -16.73
N GLU A 162 -20.23 -4.05 -17.04
CA GLU A 162 -21.23 -5.07 -16.77
C GLU A 162 -21.10 -5.56 -15.33
N ILE A 163 -22.18 -5.44 -14.58
CA ILE A 163 -22.31 -5.94 -13.22
C ILE A 163 -23.25 -7.14 -13.24
N SER A 164 -22.84 -8.21 -12.58
CA SER A 164 -23.64 -9.43 -12.38
C SER A 164 -24.59 -9.28 -11.19
N ASP A 165 -25.69 -10.03 -11.21
CA ASP A 165 -26.64 -10.05 -10.11
C ASP A 165 -26.00 -10.56 -8.81
N GLY A 166 -26.47 -10.09 -7.66
CA GLY A 166 -25.95 -10.53 -6.36
C GLY A 166 -26.69 -9.93 -5.16
N PRO A 167 -26.32 -10.33 -3.94
CA PRO A 167 -27.09 -10.02 -2.72
C PRO A 167 -27.37 -8.52 -2.51
N ASN A 168 -26.47 -7.64 -2.95
CA ASN A 168 -26.56 -6.19 -2.81
C ASN A 168 -26.32 -5.45 -4.14
N ARG A 169 -26.56 -6.08 -5.29
CA ARG A 169 -26.32 -5.49 -6.61
C ARG A 169 -27.29 -6.04 -7.64
N VAL A 170 -27.75 -5.17 -8.54
CA VAL A 170 -28.67 -5.52 -9.62
C VAL A 170 -27.89 -5.65 -10.91
N ALA A 171 -28.10 -6.76 -11.63
CA ALA A 171 -27.47 -6.97 -12.93
C ALA A 171 -27.76 -5.82 -13.92
N GLY A 172 -26.75 -5.36 -14.64
CA GLY A 172 -26.91 -4.28 -15.62
C GLY A 172 -25.61 -3.64 -16.06
N THR A 173 -25.73 -2.57 -16.85
CA THR A 173 -24.62 -1.77 -17.36
C THR A 173 -24.51 -0.44 -16.62
N TYR A 174 -23.32 -0.12 -16.11
CA TYR A 174 -23.08 1.03 -15.26
C TYR A 174 -21.85 1.81 -15.70
N HIS A 175 -21.74 3.07 -15.27
CA HIS A 175 -20.52 3.83 -15.46
C HIS A 175 -19.33 3.15 -14.73
N PRO A 176 -18.22 2.83 -15.41
CA PRO A 176 -17.00 2.27 -14.80
C PRO A 176 -16.23 3.34 -14.01
N THR A 177 -16.78 3.78 -12.87
CA THR A 177 -16.14 4.74 -11.95
C THR A 177 -14.76 4.29 -11.52
N PHE A 178 -14.53 2.97 -11.34
CA PHE A 178 -13.21 2.43 -11.04
C PHE A 178 -12.17 2.81 -12.11
N LEU A 179 -12.56 2.73 -13.39
CA LEU A 179 -11.68 3.05 -14.53
C LEU A 179 -11.46 4.56 -14.61
N TYR A 180 -12.51 5.35 -14.42
CA TYR A 180 -12.41 6.81 -14.39
C TYR A 180 -11.48 7.29 -13.26
N GLU A 181 -11.63 6.72 -12.05
CA GLU A 181 -10.75 7.00 -10.91
C GLU A 181 -9.32 6.52 -11.18
N SER A 182 -9.14 5.34 -11.78
CA SER A 182 -7.82 4.79 -12.11
C SER A 182 -7.09 5.69 -13.11
N LEU A 183 -7.74 6.05 -14.23
CA LEU A 183 -7.19 6.94 -15.24
C LEU A 183 -6.90 8.34 -14.69
N TRP A 184 -7.78 8.88 -13.84
CA TRP A 184 -7.52 10.14 -13.17
C TRP A 184 -6.28 10.06 -12.29
N CYS A 185 -6.13 9.00 -11.49
CA CYS A 185 -4.96 8.78 -10.65
C CYS A 185 -3.66 8.63 -11.45
N LEU A 186 -3.69 7.95 -12.61
CA LEU A 186 -2.57 7.92 -13.55
C LEU A 186 -2.23 9.33 -14.08
N GLY A 187 -3.25 10.11 -14.44
CA GLY A 187 -3.10 11.51 -14.84
C GLY A 187 -2.50 12.39 -13.74
N VAL A 188 -2.92 12.21 -12.49
CA VAL A 188 -2.36 12.89 -11.31
C VAL A 188 -0.89 12.50 -11.12
N ALA A 189 -0.55 11.21 -11.22
CA ALA A 189 0.85 10.77 -11.13
C ALA A 189 1.72 11.42 -12.23
N ALA A 190 1.23 11.44 -13.48
CA ALA A 190 1.90 12.08 -14.60
C ALA A 190 2.07 13.59 -14.38
N LEU A 191 1.00 14.28 -13.93
CA LEU A 191 1.00 15.71 -13.60
C LEU A 191 2.05 16.03 -12.55
N VAL A 192 2.09 15.28 -11.45
CA VAL A 192 3.04 15.51 -10.35
C VAL A 192 4.47 15.25 -10.83
N ILE A 193 4.71 14.18 -11.58
CA ILE A 193 6.05 13.89 -12.14
C ILE A 193 6.51 15.02 -13.08
N TRP A 194 5.62 15.47 -13.97
CA TRP A 194 5.90 16.55 -14.91
C TRP A 194 6.18 17.86 -14.19
N ALA A 195 5.30 18.28 -13.28
CA ALA A 195 5.45 19.54 -12.55
C ALA A 195 6.69 19.52 -11.66
N ASP A 196 6.96 18.39 -11.01
CA ASP A 196 8.14 18.20 -10.18
C ASP A 196 9.45 18.31 -10.97
N ARG A 197 9.48 17.78 -12.21
CA ARG A 197 10.63 17.93 -13.11
C ARG A 197 10.76 19.34 -13.66
N ARG A 198 9.65 19.95 -14.06
CA ARG A 198 9.63 21.26 -14.74
C ARG A 198 9.90 22.44 -13.80
N PHE A 199 9.42 22.34 -12.56
CA PHE A 199 9.48 23.44 -11.58
C PHE A 199 10.36 23.12 -10.38
N LYS A 200 11.01 21.95 -10.35
CA LYS A 200 11.82 21.47 -9.21
C LYS A 200 11.07 21.65 -7.89
N LEU A 201 9.90 21.02 -7.79
CA LEU A 201 9.07 21.10 -6.59
C LEU A 201 9.78 20.44 -5.40
N GLY A 202 9.66 21.06 -4.23
CA GLY A 202 10.22 20.62 -2.95
C GLY A 202 9.44 21.24 -1.80
N HIS A 203 9.82 20.97 -0.57
CA HIS A 203 9.15 21.47 0.64
C HIS A 203 7.66 21.10 0.70
N GLY A 204 7.31 19.88 0.28
CA GLY A 204 5.94 19.35 0.33
C GLY A 204 5.04 19.80 -0.83
N ARG A 205 5.57 20.57 -1.80
CA ARG A 205 4.77 21.12 -2.90
C ARG A 205 4.31 20.06 -3.90
N ALA A 206 5.10 19.02 -4.15
CA ALA A 206 4.69 17.94 -5.05
C ALA A 206 3.58 17.09 -4.41
N PHE A 207 3.66 16.85 -3.10
CA PHE A 207 2.62 16.18 -2.34
C PHE A 207 1.34 17.01 -2.26
N ALA A 208 1.45 18.32 -2.02
CA ALA A 208 0.30 19.22 -2.04
C ALA A 208 -0.38 19.27 -3.42
N LEU A 209 0.39 19.27 -4.50
CA LEU A 209 -0.15 19.17 -5.86
C LEU A 209 -0.90 17.84 -6.08
N TYR A 210 -0.34 16.72 -5.62
CA TYR A 210 -1.01 15.42 -5.62
C TYR A 210 -2.37 15.49 -4.90
N VAL A 211 -2.38 16.00 -3.66
CA VAL A 211 -3.61 16.09 -2.85
C VAL A 211 -4.66 16.97 -3.52
N ALA A 212 -4.26 18.14 -4.03
CA ALA A 212 -5.16 19.05 -4.74
C ALA A 212 -5.73 18.40 -6.02
N ALA A 213 -4.89 17.80 -6.86
CA ALA A 213 -5.34 17.17 -8.10
C ALA A 213 -6.21 15.93 -7.84
N TYR A 214 -5.93 15.15 -6.80
CA TYR A 214 -6.79 14.05 -6.38
C TYR A 214 -8.17 14.54 -5.91
N CYS A 215 -8.21 15.57 -5.07
CA CYS A 215 -9.47 16.14 -4.57
C CYS A 215 -10.31 16.77 -5.69
N ALA A 216 -9.68 17.37 -6.70
CA ALA A 216 -10.38 17.86 -7.89
C ALA A 216 -11.08 16.71 -8.65
N GLY A 217 -10.42 15.54 -8.77
CA GLY A 217 -11.03 14.35 -9.35
C GLY A 217 -12.22 13.82 -8.55
N ARG A 218 -12.13 13.87 -7.22
CA ARG A 218 -13.21 13.42 -6.34
C ARG A 218 -14.51 14.17 -6.57
N GLY A 219 -14.47 15.45 -6.92
CA GLY A 219 -15.69 16.26 -7.13
C GLY A 219 -16.63 15.67 -8.20
N TRP A 220 -16.14 15.47 -9.41
CA TRP A 220 -16.98 14.98 -10.52
C TRP A 220 -17.26 13.47 -10.45
N ILE A 221 -16.34 12.69 -9.88
CA ILE A 221 -16.53 11.24 -9.72
C ILE A 221 -17.59 10.95 -8.67
N GLU A 222 -17.58 11.67 -7.55
CA GLU A 222 -18.59 11.51 -6.50
C GLU A 222 -19.99 11.89 -6.99
N TYR A 223 -20.11 12.81 -7.96
CA TYR A 223 -21.39 13.14 -8.60
C TYR A 223 -21.99 11.97 -9.40
N MET A 224 -21.15 11.12 -9.99
CA MET A 224 -21.59 9.97 -10.78
C MET A 224 -21.91 8.73 -9.94
N ARG A 225 -21.50 8.69 -8.67
CA ARG A 225 -21.71 7.54 -7.78
C ARG A 225 -23.16 7.43 -7.32
N VAL A 226 -23.60 6.19 -7.13
CA VAL A 226 -24.99 5.86 -6.73
C VAL A 226 -25.06 5.42 -5.27
N ASP A 227 -23.95 5.03 -4.67
CA ASP A 227 -23.90 4.47 -3.31
C ASP A 227 -24.51 5.43 -2.27
N GLU A 228 -25.12 4.88 -1.22
CA GLU A 228 -25.59 5.67 -0.09
C GLU A 228 -24.44 6.45 0.55
N ALA A 229 -24.68 7.73 0.82
CA ALA A 229 -23.72 8.61 1.47
C ALA A 229 -24.45 9.65 2.32
N HIS A 230 -23.82 10.08 3.41
CA HIS A 230 -24.33 11.18 4.21
C HIS A 230 -24.29 12.48 3.40
N HIS A 231 -25.44 13.15 3.30
CA HIS A 231 -25.56 14.43 2.60
C HIS A 231 -25.62 15.57 3.62
N ILE A 232 -24.87 16.64 3.34
CA ILE A 232 -24.87 17.89 4.09
C ILE A 232 -25.05 19.00 3.07
N LEU A 233 -26.10 19.81 3.23
CA LEU A 233 -26.43 20.91 2.31
C LEU A 233 -26.53 20.47 0.83
N GLY A 234 -27.10 19.28 0.58
CA GLY A 234 -27.28 18.74 -0.77
C GLY A 234 -26.04 18.14 -1.43
N LEU A 235 -24.88 18.17 -0.76
CA LEU A 235 -23.64 17.53 -1.21
C LEU A 235 -23.27 16.35 -0.32
N ARG A 236 -22.68 15.30 -0.91
CA ARG A 236 -22.13 14.17 -0.15
C ARG A 236 -20.99 14.65 0.76
N LEU A 237 -20.90 14.11 1.97
CA LEU A 237 -19.86 14.45 2.96
C LEU A 237 -18.45 14.33 2.36
N ASN A 238 -18.22 13.33 1.51
CA ASN A 238 -16.94 13.15 0.79
C ASN A 238 -16.57 14.35 -0.10
N VAL A 239 -17.56 15.03 -0.69
CA VAL A 239 -17.33 16.25 -1.50
C VAL A 239 -16.89 17.39 -0.61
N TRP A 240 -17.55 17.58 0.54
CA TRP A 240 -17.13 18.58 1.54
C TRP A 240 -15.70 18.34 2.01
N THR A 241 -15.37 17.11 2.36
CA THR A 241 -14.01 16.74 2.76
C THR A 241 -13.01 17.02 1.63
N ALA A 242 -13.34 16.68 0.39
CA ALA A 242 -12.49 16.97 -0.76
C ALA A 242 -12.30 18.49 -0.97
N ILE A 243 -13.33 19.31 -0.81
CA ILE A 243 -13.24 20.79 -0.91
C ILE A 243 -12.30 21.34 0.16
N VAL A 244 -12.49 20.95 1.42
CA VAL A 244 -11.65 21.45 2.53
C VAL A 244 -10.20 21.05 2.33
N VAL A 245 -9.95 19.76 2.02
CA VAL A 245 -8.59 19.25 1.80
C VAL A 245 -7.95 19.88 0.55
N PHE A 246 -8.72 20.13 -0.51
CA PHE A 246 -8.27 20.86 -1.70
C PHE A 246 -7.80 22.27 -1.35
N VAL A 247 -8.62 23.05 -0.63
CA VAL A 247 -8.27 24.42 -0.23
C VAL A 247 -7.03 24.42 0.63
N LEU A 248 -6.93 23.53 1.62
CA LEU A 248 -5.74 23.43 2.46
C LEU A 248 -4.48 23.07 1.66
N ALA A 249 -4.58 22.15 0.70
CA ALA A 249 -3.47 21.78 -0.17
C ALA A 249 -3.01 22.93 -1.07
N VAL A 250 -3.95 23.69 -1.66
CA VAL A 250 -3.64 24.86 -2.50
C VAL A 250 -3.01 25.97 -1.66
N VAL A 251 -3.58 26.28 -0.50
CA VAL A 251 -3.03 27.27 0.43
C VAL A 251 -1.61 26.88 0.85
N TYR A 252 -1.40 25.62 1.24
CA TYR A 252 -0.06 25.12 1.57
C TYR A 252 0.91 25.24 0.39
N PHE A 253 0.47 24.86 -0.82
CA PHE A 253 1.29 24.95 -2.03
C PHE A 253 1.76 26.39 -2.29
N VAL A 254 0.84 27.36 -2.21
CA VAL A 254 1.12 28.79 -2.44
C VAL A 254 2.02 29.35 -1.35
N LEU A 255 1.74 29.05 -0.08
CA LEU A 255 2.55 29.52 1.05
C LEU A 255 3.95 28.91 1.01
N SER A 256 4.08 27.62 0.76
CA SER A 256 5.37 26.94 0.62
C SER A 256 6.19 27.52 -0.54
N ALA A 257 5.55 27.80 -1.68
CA ALA A 257 6.21 28.42 -2.82
C ALA A 257 6.72 29.84 -2.53
N LYS A 258 6.01 30.62 -1.70
CA LYS A 258 6.41 31.97 -1.30
C LYS A 258 7.49 31.98 -0.21
N LEU A 259 7.38 31.10 0.79
CA LEU A 259 8.25 31.08 1.96
C LEU A 259 9.55 30.32 1.73
N ARG A 260 9.53 29.28 0.88
CA ARG A 260 10.67 28.38 0.62
C ARG A 260 10.76 28.07 -0.87
N PRO A 261 11.17 29.05 -1.70
CA PRO A 261 11.34 28.83 -3.12
C PRO A 261 12.42 27.77 -3.37
N GLY A 262 12.20 26.93 -4.38
CA GLY A 262 13.14 25.86 -4.74
C GLY A 262 12.95 24.54 -3.99
N ARG A 263 13.90 23.63 -4.18
CA ARG A 263 13.93 22.29 -3.60
C ARG A 263 15.03 22.21 -2.54
N GLU A 264 14.84 21.35 -1.55
CA GLU A 264 15.86 21.00 -0.56
C GLU A 264 17.17 20.56 -1.25
N GLU A 265 18.29 21.16 -0.83
CA GLU A 265 19.63 20.79 -1.33
C GLU A 265 20.12 19.47 -0.72
N VAL A 266 19.80 19.25 0.56
CA VAL A 266 20.11 18.02 1.29
C VAL A 266 18.82 17.39 1.76
N VAL A 267 18.52 16.23 1.19
CA VAL A 267 17.26 15.50 1.42
C VAL A 267 17.44 14.41 2.47
N GLU A 268 18.66 13.89 2.64
CA GLU A 268 19.02 12.92 3.66
C GLU A 268 20.41 13.27 4.22
N PRO A 269 20.52 13.71 5.48
CA PRO A 269 21.81 14.05 6.07
C PRO A 269 22.65 12.79 6.34
N ASP A 270 23.97 12.88 6.18
CA ASP A 270 24.90 11.84 6.62
C ASP A 270 24.96 11.80 8.15
N ARG A 271 24.04 11.06 8.76
CA ARG A 271 24.25 10.49 10.09
C ARG A 271 25.02 9.19 9.90
N GLY A 272 26.24 9.13 10.43
CA GLY A 272 27.00 7.89 10.51
C GLY A 272 26.24 6.78 11.27
N PRO A 273 26.72 5.52 11.23
CA PRO A 273 26.02 4.33 11.70
C PRO A 273 25.54 4.36 13.17
N ALA A 274 26.02 5.29 14.00
CA ALA A 274 25.66 5.43 15.41
C ALA A 274 24.19 5.83 15.69
N ALA A 275 23.44 6.30 14.70
CA ALA A 275 22.06 6.77 14.89
C ALA A 275 20.99 5.72 14.58
N SER A 276 21.34 4.61 13.94
CA SER A 276 20.39 3.61 13.43
C SER A 276 20.38 2.30 14.21
N ASP A 277 21.30 2.10 15.15
CA ASP A 277 21.40 0.84 15.89
C ASP A 277 21.34 1.07 17.42
N PRO A 278 20.22 0.79 18.08
CA PRO A 278 20.14 0.84 19.54
C PRO A 278 21.00 -0.25 20.20
N ALA A 279 21.39 -1.32 19.50
CA ALA A 279 22.28 -2.35 20.03
C ALA A 279 23.76 -1.89 20.05
N ALA A 280 24.16 -1.01 19.14
CA ALA A 280 25.51 -0.47 19.11
C ALA A 280 25.80 0.47 20.30
N LYS A 281 24.77 1.13 20.86
CA LYS A 281 24.92 2.00 22.05
C LYS A 281 25.24 1.22 23.32
N GLU A 282 24.81 -0.03 23.44
CA GLU A 282 25.18 -0.89 24.57
C GLU A 282 26.62 -1.42 24.44
N ALA A 283 27.10 -1.63 23.22
CA ALA A 283 28.48 -2.07 22.97
C ALA A 283 29.51 -0.96 23.28
N ASP A 284 29.23 0.29 22.90
CA ASP A 284 30.14 1.42 23.18
C ASP A 284 30.15 1.81 24.67
N ALA A 285 29.01 1.69 25.36
CA ALA A 285 28.93 1.94 26.81
C ALA A 285 29.64 0.85 27.63
N ALA A 286 29.72 -0.39 27.12
CA ALA A 286 30.46 -1.47 27.76
C ALA A 286 31.98 -1.42 27.51
N ALA A 287 32.42 -0.81 26.39
CA ALA A 287 33.83 -0.65 26.06
C ALA A 287 34.52 0.51 26.81
N GLY A 288 33.77 1.54 27.21
CA GLY A 288 34.31 2.72 27.92
C GLY A 288 34.59 2.54 29.42
N ALA A 289 34.31 1.36 30.00
CA ALA A 289 34.41 1.12 31.45
C ALA A 289 35.63 0.27 31.89
N LYS A 290 36.55 -0.05 30.97
CA LYS A 290 37.82 -0.72 31.30
C LYS A 290 38.96 0.02 30.61
N ASP A 291 39.52 1.02 31.27
CA ASP A 291 40.98 1.22 31.34
C ASP A 291 41.33 2.42 32.23
N SER A 292 41.63 2.10 33.48
CA SER A 292 42.46 2.85 34.42
C SER A 292 43.21 1.73 35.17
N GLU A 293 44.54 1.57 35.14
CA GLU A 293 45.64 2.53 35.32
C GLU A 293 46.99 1.73 35.11
N PRO A 294 48.23 2.22 35.40
CA PRO A 294 49.19 2.60 34.36
C PRO A 294 50.60 1.95 34.43
N LYS A 295 51.46 2.36 33.47
CA LYS A 295 52.94 2.53 33.46
C LYS A 295 53.89 1.44 32.91
N ALA A 296 54.78 1.96 32.02
CA ALA A 296 56.26 1.89 32.01
C ALA A 296 56.98 1.08 30.90
N GLY A 297 58.04 1.68 30.35
CA GLY A 297 59.17 1.03 29.62
C GLY A 297 59.15 1.25 28.10
N VAL A 298 59.83 2.24 27.53
CA VAL A 298 61.27 2.25 27.10
C VAL A 298 61.54 1.47 25.79
N ASP A 299 61.73 2.28 24.74
CA ASP A 299 62.83 2.30 23.76
C ASP A 299 62.91 1.34 22.54
N ALA A 300 63.36 1.99 21.45
CA ALA A 300 64.11 1.57 20.28
C ALA A 300 63.54 0.55 19.26
N GLY A 301 63.43 1.03 18.01
CA GLY A 301 64.39 0.58 17.00
C GLY A 301 63.85 -0.15 15.76
N ALA A 302 64.17 0.46 14.61
CA ALA A 302 64.59 -0.14 13.34
C ALA A 302 63.55 -0.55 12.28
N GLU A 303 63.78 0.09 11.13
CA GLU A 303 63.41 -0.15 9.73
C GLU A 303 63.52 -1.62 9.28
N THR A 304 62.72 -2.03 8.28
CA THR A 304 63.17 -2.24 6.88
C THR A 304 62.10 -2.93 6.02
N ASP A 305 61.77 -2.24 4.91
CA ASP A 305 61.66 -2.67 3.51
C ASP A 305 61.20 -4.07 3.03
N ALA A 306 60.47 -3.96 1.91
CA ALA A 306 60.55 -4.75 0.66
C ALA A 306 59.62 -5.97 0.40
N GLU A 307 58.70 -5.72 -0.54
CA GLU A 307 58.44 -6.42 -1.82
C GLU A 307 58.06 -7.92 -1.91
N ALA A 308 56.84 -8.11 -2.49
CA ALA A 308 56.49 -8.92 -3.66
C ALA A 308 56.59 -10.46 -3.67
N THR A 309 55.45 -11.14 -3.89
CA THR A 309 55.16 -12.17 -4.94
C THR A 309 53.71 -12.72 -4.77
N VAL A 310 52.78 -12.51 -5.71
CA VAL A 310 52.35 -13.33 -6.89
C VAL A 310 51.59 -14.65 -6.56
N GLU A 311 50.31 -14.64 -6.99
CA GLU A 311 49.39 -15.71 -7.47
C GLU A 311 49.27 -17.11 -6.82
N ALA A 312 48.04 -17.42 -6.39
CA ALA A 312 47.21 -18.64 -6.62
C ALA A 312 46.16 -18.67 -5.48
N ASP A 313 44.88 -18.99 -5.65
CA ASP A 313 44.32 -20.08 -6.43
C ASP A 313 42.80 -19.83 -6.59
N ALA A 314 42.33 -19.86 -7.83
CA ALA A 314 40.92 -19.94 -8.17
C ALA A 314 40.52 -21.41 -8.14
N LYS A 315 39.85 -21.87 -7.06
CA LYS A 315 39.20 -23.19 -7.01
C LYS A 315 38.31 -23.36 -5.78
N THR A 316 37.12 -22.77 -5.77
CA THR A 316 36.01 -23.28 -4.92
C THR A 316 34.63 -22.92 -5.48
N GLU A 317 34.36 -23.25 -6.74
CA GLU A 317 32.99 -23.30 -7.28
C GLU A 317 32.87 -24.50 -8.24
N ALA A 318 32.72 -25.70 -7.68
CA ALA A 318 32.26 -26.90 -8.39
C ALA A 318 32.16 -28.08 -7.41
N LYS A 319 31.24 -28.00 -6.45
CA LYS A 319 30.67 -29.15 -5.72
C LYS A 319 29.69 -28.62 -4.70
N THR A 320 28.42 -28.50 -5.07
CA THR A 320 27.25 -29.08 -4.35
C THR A 320 25.99 -28.84 -5.22
N GLU A 321 26.10 -29.08 -6.53
CA GLU A 321 24.95 -29.38 -7.40
C GLU A 321 24.91 -30.90 -7.56
N ALA A 322 24.58 -31.59 -6.47
CA ALA A 322 24.38 -33.04 -6.44
C ALA A 322 23.74 -33.46 -5.11
N LYS A 323 22.70 -32.75 -4.65
CA LYS A 323 21.92 -33.20 -3.48
C LYS A 323 20.54 -32.56 -3.31
N THR A 324 19.73 -32.45 -4.35
CA THR A 324 18.27 -32.24 -4.15
C THR A 324 17.38 -32.76 -5.30
N GLU A 325 17.81 -33.79 -6.03
CA GLU A 325 16.95 -34.49 -7.01
C GLU A 325 16.60 -35.93 -6.58
N ALA A 326 16.89 -36.31 -5.34
CA ALA A 326 16.52 -37.61 -4.78
C ALA A 326 15.59 -37.44 -3.57
N LYS A 327 14.44 -36.80 -3.76
CA LYS A 327 13.32 -36.87 -2.79
C LYS A 327 11.93 -36.58 -3.41
N THR A 328 11.76 -36.86 -4.69
CA THR A 328 10.50 -36.70 -5.43
C THR A 328 10.16 -37.98 -6.19
N GLU A 329 10.28 -39.14 -5.55
CA GLU A 329 9.90 -40.44 -6.14
C GLU A 329 9.65 -41.46 -5.01
N ALA A 330 8.78 -41.11 -4.07
CA ALA A 330 8.27 -42.03 -3.04
C ALA A 330 7.03 -41.46 -2.34
N LYS A 331 6.02 -40.99 -3.09
CA LYS A 331 4.66 -40.79 -2.55
C LYS A 331 3.58 -40.69 -3.64
N THR A 332 3.71 -41.50 -4.69
CA THR A 332 2.71 -41.62 -5.75
C THR A 332 2.40 -43.09 -5.97
N GLU A 333 1.93 -43.78 -4.92
CA GLU A 333 1.38 -45.14 -5.00
C GLU A 333 0.71 -45.51 -3.66
N ALA A 334 -0.38 -44.80 -3.33
CA ALA A 334 -1.42 -45.25 -2.42
C ALA A 334 -2.60 -44.28 -2.59
N GLU A 335 -3.80 -44.85 -2.77
CA GLU A 335 -5.08 -44.15 -3.07
C GLU A 335 -5.34 -43.83 -4.55
N ALA A 336 -5.07 -44.80 -5.42
CA ALA A 336 -5.93 -45.08 -6.56
C ALA A 336 -6.77 -46.32 -6.21
N GLY A 337 -8.04 -46.13 -5.87
CA GLY A 337 -8.93 -47.24 -5.55
C GLY A 337 -10.25 -46.81 -4.91
N ALA A 338 -11.16 -46.26 -5.70
CA ALA A 338 -12.61 -46.54 -5.66
C ALA A 338 -13.39 -45.48 -6.45
N GLU A 339 -13.39 -45.60 -7.79
CA GLU A 339 -14.50 -45.13 -8.62
C GLU A 339 -15.25 -46.34 -9.16
N GLY A 340 -16.58 -46.30 -9.07
CA GLY A 340 -17.47 -47.19 -9.81
C GLY A 340 -18.81 -47.40 -9.12
N GLY A 341 -19.86 -46.71 -9.60
CA GLY A 341 -21.23 -47.04 -9.17
C GLY A 341 -22.37 -46.08 -9.54
N SER A 342 -22.67 -45.98 -10.83
CA SER A 342 -24.01 -45.89 -11.47
C SER A 342 -25.11 -44.90 -11.02
N ALA A 343 -25.70 -44.29 -12.05
CA ALA A 343 -26.91 -43.47 -12.10
C ALA A 343 -28.22 -44.20 -11.71
N ALA A 344 -29.23 -43.43 -11.29
CA ALA A 344 -30.58 -43.34 -11.90
C ALA A 344 -31.58 -42.57 -11.00
N GLU A 345 -32.42 -41.73 -11.64
CA GLU A 345 -33.80 -41.34 -11.28
C GLU A 345 -34.04 -40.59 -9.94
N SER A 346 -34.90 -39.58 -9.79
CA SER A 346 -36.09 -39.16 -10.55
C SER A 346 -36.49 -37.73 -10.18
N ARG A 347 -37.32 -37.17 -11.05
CA ARG A 347 -38.19 -35.99 -10.90
C ARG A 347 -39.00 -36.02 -9.59
N ASP A 348 -39.16 -34.87 -8.95
CA ASP A 348 -40.50 -34.29 -8.77
C ASP A 348 -40.47 -32.82 -8.30
N ALA A 349 -41.46 -32.10 -8.80
CA ALA A 349 -41.72 -30.69 -8.58
C ALA A 349 -42.57 -30.46 -7.34
N GLU A 350 -42.29 -29.39 -6.58
CA GLU A 350 -43.35 -28.61 -5.90
C GLU A 350 -42.81 -27.26 -5.38
N GLU A 351 -43.27 -26.19 -6.01
CA GLU A 351 -43.48 -24.86 -5.42
C GLU A 351 -45.00 -24.58 -5.54
N PRO A 352 -45.61 -23.58 -4.89
CA PRO A 352 -45.12 -22.74 -3.79
C PRO A 352 -46.17 -22.58 -2.66
N LYS A 353 -45.77 -22.08 -1.48
CA LYS A 353 -46.70 -21.38 -0.57
C LYS A 353 -46.12 -20.08 -0.04
N ALA A 354 -46.72 -19.01 -0.55
CA ALA A 354 -46.72 -17.69 0.04
C ALA A 354 -47.26 -17.70 1.48
N ALA A 355 -46.62 -16.93 2.37
CA ALA A 355 -47.26 -16.40 3.56
C ALA A 355 -46.76 -14.97 3.83
N LYS A 356 -47.75 -14.10 4.03
CA LYS A 356 -47.75 -12.66 4.24
C LYS A 356 -47.54 -12.33 5.73
N LYS A 357 -47.02 -11.13 5.99
CA LYS A 357 -47.14 -10.31 7.24
C LYS A 357 -46.39 -10.87 8.46
N LEU A 358 -45.62 -10.10 9.22
CA LEU A 358 -45.78 -8.72 9.71
C LEU A 358 -44.48 -7.91 9.61
#